data_AF-A0A5N6PUJ2-F1
#
_entry.id   AF-A0A5N6PUJ2-F1
#
_cell.length_a   1.000
_cell.length_b   1.000
_cell.length_c   1.000
_cell.angle_alpha   90.00
_cell.angle_beta   90.00
_cell.angle_gamma   90.00
#
_symmetry.space_group_name_H-M   'P 1'
#
loop_
_entity.id
_entity.type
_entity.pdbx_description
1 polymer ?
#
loop_
_entity_poly.entity_id
_entity_poly.type
_entity_poly.pdbx_seq_one_letter_code
_entity_poly.pdbx_strand_id
1 'polypeptide(L)'
;MLAAFRVTPQLGVPPEEVGAAVDTESSSRTWTTVWTDGLMSLDRYKGRCYGIEPYGRPLLGCTIKPKLGLSAKNYGRACYECLCGGLDFTKDDENVNSKPFMRWRDSFVFCAEAIYKVQAETGEIKGHYLNATAGNCEEMMKRVAFARELGVPIVMHDYLIGGFTANTTLAHYCRDNGLLLQIHHAMHAVIDRQKNRGKIMM
;
A
#
# COMPACT_ATOMS: atom_id res chain seq x y z
N MET A 1 10.21 4.11 19.83
CA MET A 1 10.31 3.09 18.77
C MET A 1 11.52 2.23 19.10
N LEU A 2 11.45 0.91 18.95
CA LEU A 2 12.64 0.04 18.99
C LEU A 2 12.98 -0.36 17.56
N ALA A 3 14.24 -0.26 17.16
CA ALA A 3 14.72 -0.69 15.85
C ALA A 3 15.86 -1.70 16.05
N ALA A 4 15.80 -2.82 15.36
CA ALA A 4 16.84 -3.85 15.38
C ALA A 4 17.59 -3.83 14.05
N PHE A 5 18.92 -3.66 14.10
CA PHE A 5 19.78 -3.63 12.93
C PHE A 5 20.70 -4.84 12.89
N ARG A 6 20.82 -5.46 11.71
CA ARG A 6 21.91 -6.39 11.41
C ARG A 6 22.98 -5.62 10.67
N VAL A 7 24.18 -5.51 11.24
CA VAL A 7 25.26 -4.70 10.67
C VAL A 7 26.52 -5.54 10.48
N THR A 8 27.18 -5.35 9.34
CA THR A 8 28.49 -5.93 9.03
C THR A 8 29.50 -4.78 8.92
N PRO A 9 30.41 -4.61 9.91
CA PRO A 9 31.43 -3.56 9.88
C PRO A 9 32.41 -3.70 8.70
N GLN A 10 33.02 -2.59 8.29
CA GLN A 10 34.21 -2.62 7.43
C GLN A 10 35.40 -3.19 8.21
N LEU A 11 36.39 -3.72 7.48
CA LEU A 11 37.61 -4.25 8.11
C LEU A 11 38.31 -3.13 8.91
N GLY A 12 38.62 -3.42 10.17
CA GLY A 12 39.27 -2.47 11.07
C GLY A 12 38.32 -1.56 11.86
N VAL A 13 37.00 -1.65 11.65
CA VAL A 13 36.00 -0.88 12.41
C VAL A 13 35.39 -1.74 13.53
N PRO A 14 35.52 -1.35 14.81
CA PRO A 14 34.92 -2.06 15.93
C PRO A 14 33.38 -2.13 15.83
N PRO A 15 32.74 -3.27 16.15
CA PRO A 15 31.28 -3.39 16.12
C PRO A 15 30.54 -2.36 16.99
N GLU A 16 31.14 -1.98 18.12
CA GLU A 16 30.60 -0.99 19.06
C GLU A 16 30.54 0.42 18.42
N GLU A 17 31.58 0.78 17.67
CA GLU A 17 31.66 2.07 16.97
C GLU A 17 30.63 2.13 15.83
N VAL A 18 30.41 1.04 15.11
CA VAL A 18 29.38 0.96 14.07
C VAL A 18 27.97 1.05 14.67
N GLY A 19 27.73 0.38 15.80
CA GLY A 19 26.45 0.46 16.50
C GLY A 19 26.15 1.88 16.99
N ALA A 20 27.15 2.54 17.59
CA ALA A 20 27.06 3.94 17.99
C ALA A 20 26.80 4.85 16.79
N ALA A 21 27.50 4.66 15.66
CA ALA A 21 27.32 5.48 14.46
C ALA A 21 25.89 5.38 13.88
N VAL A 22 25.30 4.19 13.86
CA VAL A 22 23.91 3.98 13.42
C VAL A 22 22.93 4.70 14.35
N ASP A 23 23.12 4.61 15.67
CA ASP A 23 22.28 5.30 16.65
C ASP A 23 22.43 6.83 16.55
N THR A 24 23.65 7.34 16.43
CA THR A 24 23.92 8.78 16.38
C THR A 24 23.32 9.45 15.15
N GLU A 25 23.57 8.90 13.95
CA GLU A 25 23.15 9.50 12.67
C GLU A 25 21.67 9.24 12.35
N SER A 26 21.02 8.27 13.01
CA SER A 26 19.57 8.06 12.88
C SER A 26 18.75 8.74 13.98
N SER A 27 19.40 9.50 14.87
CA SER A 27 18.75 10.26 15.96
C SER A 27 19.03 11.76 15.92
N SER A 28 20.19 12.21 16.41
CA SER A 28 20.39 13.63 16.77
C SER A 28 21.82 14.16 16.64
N ARG A 29 22.81 13.29 16.40
CA ARG A 29 24.22 13.69 16.35
C ARG A 29 24.76 13.64 14.94
N THR A 30 25.87 14.33 14.73
CA THR A 30 26.61 14.36 13.45
C THR A 30 28.09 14.03 13.68
N TRP A 31 28.88 14.04 12.61
CA TRP A 31 30.30 13.65 12.58
C TRP A 31 31.25 14.47 13.46
N THR A 32 30.79 15.60 14.03
CA THR A 32 31.52 16.41 15.00
C THR A 32 30.59 16.97 16.07
N THR A 33 31.12 17.35 17.22
CA THR A 33 30.33 17.90 18.33
C THR A 33 29.75 19.26 17.96
N VAL A 34 28.48 19.47 18.31
CA VAL A 34 27.79 20.74 18.11
C VAL A 34 27.29 21.27 19.44
N TRP A 35 27.56 22.54 19.74
CA TRP A 35 27.23 23.16 21.03
C TRP A 35 25.71 23.27 21.28
N THR A 36 24.90 23.17 20.22
CA THR A 36 23.43 23.22 20.27
C THR A 36 22.81 22.02 20.98
N ASP A 37 23.58 20.94 21.23
CA ASP A 37 23.11 19.77 21.99
C ASP A 37 22.73 20.14 23.44
N GLY A 38 23.30 21.21 24.00
CA GLY A 38 22.97 21.70 25.34
C GLY A 38 21.56 22.31 25.49
N LEU A 39 20.76 22.33 24.42
CA LEU A 39 19.44 22.98 24.38
C LEU A 39 18.25 22.02 24.50
N MET A 40 18.44 20.69 24.62
CA MET A 40 17.33 19.70 24.70
C MET A 40 17.56 18.51 25.67
N SER A 41 16.48 17.80 26.03
CA SER A 41 16.50 16.63 26.94
C SER A 41 16.11 15.32 26.22
N LEU A 42 17.06 14.37 26.11
CA LEU A 42 16.97 13.16 25.29
C LEU A 42 16.15 12.01 25.91
N ASP A 43 16.00 11.95 27.23
CA ASP A 43 15.44 10.79 27.93
C ASP A 43 13.93 10.56 27.73
N ARG A 44 13.22 11.54 27.16
CA ARG A 44 11.75 11.60 27.13
C ARG A 44 11.07 10.81 25.99
N TYR A 45 11.74 10.35 24.95
CA TYR A 45 11.11 10.05 23.65
C TYR A 45 10.78 8.57 23.31
N LYS A 46 10.65 7.65 24.29
CA LYS A 46 10.42 6.21 24.00
C LYS A 46 8.97 5.72 24.19
N GLY A 47 8.45 4.90 23.27
CA GLY A 47 7.07 4.35 23.25
C GLY A 47 6.96 2.81 23.33
N ARG A 48 5.75 2.29 23.59
CA ARG A 48 5.38 0.85 23.76
C ARG A 48 3.98 0.54 23.16
N CYS A 49 3.69 -0.72 22.81
CA CYS A 49 2.40 -1.19 22.24
C CYS A 49 1.99 -2.60 22.73
N TYR A 50 0.69 -2.96 22.66
CA TYR A 50 -0.04 -3.88 23.58
C TYR A 50 -1.18 -4.75 22.96
N GLY A 51 -0.98 -5.39 21.79
CA GLY A 51 -1.74 -6.61 21.35
C GLY A 51 -2.95 -6.43 20.39
N ILE A 52 -3.32 -7.53 19.68
CA ILE A 52 -4.44 -7.66 18.70
C ILE A 52 -5.01 -9.12 18.71
N GLU A 53 -6.32 -9.29 18.43
CA GLU A 53 -7.06 -10.58 18.31
C GLU A 53 -7.68 -10.82 16.91
N PRO A 54 -7.96 -12.09 16.51
CA PRO A 54 -8.58 -12.43 15.20
C PRO A 54 -10.04 -12.93 15.25
N TYR A 55 -10.80 -12.75 14.16
CA TYR A 55 -12.13 -13.36 13.89
C TYR A 55 -12.34 -13.74 12.41
N GLY A 56 -13.04 -14.85 12.13
CA GLY A 56 -13.77 -15.10 10.86
C GLY A 56 -13.19 -16.12 9.86
N ARG A 57 -13.93 -16.32 8.74
CA ARG A 57 -13.49 -17.09 7.55
C ARG A 57 -12.64 -16.21 6.61
N PRO A 58 -11.69 -16.75 5.83
CA PRO A 58 -10.97 -15.97 4.84
C PRO A 58 -11.88 -15.41 3.73
N LEU A 59 -11.53 -14.23 3.22
CA LEU A 59 -12.12 -13.64 2.02
C LEU A 59 -11.40 -14.17 0.78
N LEU A 60 -12.15 -14.43 -0.29
CA LEU A 60 -11.62 -14.92 -1.56
C LEU A 60 -11.45 -13.77 -2.56
N GLY A 61 -10.26 -13.63 -3.13
CA GLY A 61 -9.94 -12.57 -4.08
C GLY A 61 -9.07 -13.05 -5.24
N CYS A 62 -9.19 -12.44 -6.42
CA CYS A 62 -8.28 -12.69 -7.55
C CYS A 62 -7.81 -11.42 -8.25
N THR A 63 -6.61 -11.46 -8.83
CA THR A 63 -6.11 -10.39 -9.71
C THR A 63 -6.51 -10.71 -11.15
N ILE A 64 -7.06 -9.74 -11.87
CA ILE A 64 -7.44 -9.93 -13.28
C ILE A 64 -6.17 -10.13 -14.14
N LYS A 65 -6.26 -11.07 -15.08
CA LYS A 65 -5.17 -11.44 -16.00
C LYS A 65 -5.64 -11.40 -17.46
N PRO A 66 -4.74 -11.18 -18.44
CA PRO A 66 -3.30 -10.90 -18.29
C PRO A 66 -3.04 -9.57 -17.58
N LYS A 67 -1.82 -9.43 -17.04
CA LYS A 67 -1.41 -8.29 -16.19
C LYS A 67 -1.66 -6.93 -16.86
N LEU A 68 -1.36 -6.81 -18.15
CA LEU A 68 -1.60 -5.62 -18.96
C LEU A 68 -2.14 -6.02 -20.33
N GLY A 69 -2.79 -5.07 -21.03
CA GLY A 69 -3.21 -5.22 -22.42
C GLY A 69 -4.69 -5.50 -22.65
N LEU A 70 -5.46 -5.77 -21.59
CA LEU A 70 -6.92 -5.81 -21.71
C LEU A 70 -7.50 -4.40 -21.91
N SER A 71 -8.56 -4.30 -22.70
CA SER A 71 -9.39 -3.08 -22.78
C SER A 71 -10.31 -3.00 -21.56
N ALA A 72 -10.76 -1.78 -21.23
CA ALA A 72 -11.64 -1.54 -20.08
C ALA A 72 -12.90 -2.43 -20.07
N LYS A 73 -13.54 -2.60 -21.23
CA LYS A 73 -14.74 -3.43 -21.37
C LYS A 73 -14.44 -4.92 -21.09
N ASN A 74 -13.34 -5.44 -21.63
CA ASN A 74 -12.94 -6.81 -21.38
C ASN A 74 -12.48 -7.02 -19.93
N TYR A 75 -11.91 -5.98 -19.32
CA TYR A 75 -11.56 -5.97 -17.90
C TYR A 75 -12.80 -6.11 -17.01
N GLY A 76 -13.84 -5.30 -17.27
CA GLY A 76 -15.13 -5.41 -16.59
C GLY A 76 -15.80 -6.77 -16.79
N ARG A 77 -15.70 -7.35 -17.99
CA ARG A 77 -16.19 -8.72 -18.23
C ARG A 77 -15.45 -9.75 -17.38
N ALA A 78 -14.11 -9.70 -17.32
CA ALA A 78 -13.34 -10.62 -16.49
C ALA A 78 -13.68 -10.45 -15.00
N CYS A 79 -13.85 -9.21 -14.54
CA CYS A 79 -14.33 -8.89 -13.20
C CYS A 79 -15.69 -9.57 -12.91
N TYR A 80 -16.67 -9.40 -13.80
CA TYR A 80 -18.00 -10.00 -13.67
C TYR A 80 -17.93 -11.53 -13.54
N GLU A 81 -17.28 -12.22 -14.49
CA GLU A 81 -17.21 -13.69 -14.50
C GLU A 81 -16.53 -14.23 -13.23
N CYS A 82 -15.46 -13.58 -12.78
CA CYS A 82 -14.74 -13.97 -11.56
C CYS A 82 -15.60 -13.79 -10.29
N LEU A 83 -16.36 -12.70 -10.19
CA LEU A 83 -17.24 -12.46 -9.04
C LEU A 83 -18.46 -13.39 -9.05
N CYS A 84 -19.06 -13.65 -10.22
CA CYS A 84 -20.12 -14.64 -10.38
C CYS A 84 -19.67 -16.05 -10.00
N GLY A 85 -18.39 -16.37 -10.21
CA GLY A 85 -17.77 -17.64 -9.82
C GLY A 85 -17.63 -17.87 -8.31
N GLY A 86 -18.11 -16.94 -7.46
CA GLY A 86 -18.13 -17.08 -6.01
C GLY A 86 -17.00 -16.36 -5.27
N LEU A 87 -16.19 -15.53 -5.96
CA LEU A 87 -15.20 -14.69 -5.29
C LEU A 87 -15.88 -13.53 -4.55
N ASP A 88 -15.33 -13.15 -3.39
CA ASP A 88 -15.75 -11.96 -2.66
C ASP A 88 -15.20 -10.71 -3.40
N PHE A 89 -13.97 -10.80 -3.92
CA PHE A 89 -13.28 -9.69 -4.58
C PHE A 89 -12.54 -10.06 -5.87
N THR A 90 -12.37 -9.05 -6.72
CA THR A 90 -11.35 -9.03 -7.78
C THR A 90 -10.45 -7.81 -7.59
N LYS A 91 -9.33 -7.71 -8.30
CA LYS A 91 -8.45 -6.55 -8.18
C LYS A 91 -7.70 -6.20 -9.46
N ASP A 92 -7.40 -4.92 -9.56
CA ASP A 92 -6.39 -4.41 -10.48
C ASP A 92 -5.03 -5.07 -10.18
N ASP A 93 -4.24 -5.28 -11.22
CA ASP A 93 -2.82 -5.63 -11.05
C ASP A 93 -2.03 -4.34 -10.67
N GLU A 94 -0.90 -4.45 -9.98
CA GLU A 94 -0.26 -3.25 -9.40
C GLU A 94 0.22 -2.23 -10.44
N ASN A 95 0.52 -2.70 -11.65
CA ASN A 95 0.94 -1.85 -12.76
C ASN A 95 -0.20 -1.48 -13.72
N VAL A 96 -1.44 -1.84 -13.38
CA VAL A 96 -2.67 -1.33 -14.00
C VAL A 96 -3.01 -0.01 -13.33
N ASN A 97 -2.71 1.10 -14.02
CA ASN A 97 -3.01 2.45 -13.56
C ASN A 97 -3.89 3.16 -14.59
N SER A 98 -3.30 3.97 -15.46
CA SER A 98 -3.93 4.53 -16.66
C SER A 98 -2.94 4.41 -17.81
N LYS A 99 -3.27 3.59 -18.81
CA LYS A 99 -2.36 3.25 -19.91
C LYS A 99 -3.07 3.48 -21.26
N PRO A 100 -2.35 3.54 -22.39
CA PRO A 100 -2.97 3.76 -23.69
C PRO A 100 -4.07 2.75 -24.06
N PHE A 101 -3.91 1.48 -23.66
CA PHE A 101 -4.88 0.42 -23.93
C PHE A 101 -6.09 0.41 -22.97
N MET A 102 -6.00 1.11 -21.83
CA MET A 102 -7.05 1.17 -20.82
C MET A 102 -6.87 2.41 -19.95
N ARG A 103 -7.75 3.40 -20.13
CA ARG A 103 -7.81 4.57 -19.25
C ARG A 103 -8.54 4.21 -17.96
N TRP A 104 -8.03 4.72 -16.85
CA TRP A 104 -8.51 4.35 -15.51
C TRP A 104 -10.02 4.60 -15.34
N ARG A 105 -10.53 5.72 -15.88
CA ARG A 105 -11.94 6.09 -15.71
C ARG A 105 -12.88 5.09 -16.38
N ASP A 106 -12.54 4.63 -17.58
CA ASP A 106 -13.32 3.62 -18.30
C ASP A 106 -13.29 2.28 -17.54
N SER A 107 -12.11 1.89 -17.02
CA SER A 107 -11.98 0.67 -16.21
C SER A 107 -12.86 0.72 -14.97
N PHE A 108 -12.87 1.85 -14.26
CA PHE A 108 -13.66 2.05 -13.05
C PHE A 108 -15.16 1.91 -13.33
N VAL A 109 -15.64 2.49 -14.43
CA VAL A 109 -17.06 2.39 -14.83
C VAL A 109 -17.44 0.95 -15.12
N PHE A 110 -16.70 0.24 -15.98
CA PHE A 110 -17.04 -1.15 -16.34
C PHE A 110 -16.89 -2.12 -15.17
N CYS A 111 -15.93 -1.89 -14.26
CA CYS A 111 -15.80 -2.70 -13.05
C CYS A 111 -16.92 -2.43 -12.05
N ALA A 112 -17.34 -1.17 -11.87
CA ALA A 112 -18.49 -0.84 -11.02
C ALA A 112 -19.78 -1.48 -11.57
N GLU A 113 -20.01 -1.40 -12.89
CA GLU A 113 -21.12 -2.09 -13.55
C GLU A 113 -21.10 -3.60 -13.26
N ALA A 114 -19.93 -4.24 -13.41
CA ALA A 114 -19.76 -5.66 -13.11
C ALA A 114 -20.07 -6.00 -11.64
N ILE A 115 -19.53 -5.23 -10.68
CA ILE A 115 -19.79 -5.42 -9.24
C ILE A 115 -21.29 -5.39 -8.96
N TYR A 116 -21.98 -4.32 -9.39
CA TYR A 116 -23.39 -4.14 -9.08
C TYR A 116 -24.27 -5.17 -9.79
N LYS A 117 -23.89 -5.60 -10.99
CA LYS A 117 -24.58 -6.68 -11.70
C LYS A 117 -24.49 -8.00 -10.92
N VAL A 118 -23.30 -8.42 -10.48
CA VAL A 118 -23.15 -9.65 -9.68
C VAL A 118 -23.85 -9.54 -8.33
N GLN A 119 -23.76 -8.38 -7.67
CA GLN A 119 -24.43 -8.16 -6.40
C GLN A 119 -25.96 -8.25 -6.53
N ALA A 120 -26.54 -7.75 -7.63
CA ALA A 120 -27.95 -7.91 -7.92
C ALA A 120 -28.35 -9.37 -8.21
N GLU A 121 -27.48 -10.15 -8.86
CA GLU A 121 -27.73 -11.55 -9.21
C GLU A 121 -27.55 -12.51 -8.02
N THR A 122 -26.62 -12.22 -7.11
CA THR A 122 -26.24 -13.13 -6.01
C THR A 122 -26.78 -12.72 -4.63
N GLY A 123 -27.11 -11.44 -4.44
CA GLY A 123 -27.43 -10.87 -3.14
C GLY A 123 -26.22 -10.71 -2.20
N GLU A 124 -25.03 -11.09 -2.63
CA GLU A 124 -23.79 -10.96 -1.87
C GLU A 124 -23.10 -9.63 -2.17
N ILE A 125 -22.48 -9.02 -1.15
CA ILE A 125 -21.64 -7.83 -1.34
C ILE A 125 -20.38 -8.24 -2.10
N LYS A 126 -20.10 -7.54 -3.21
CA LYS A 126 -18.92 -7.78 -4.05
C LYS A 126 -18.04 -6.53 -4.12
N GLY A 127 -16.78 -6.70 -4.49
CA GLY A 127 -15.89 -5.58 -4.74
C GLY A 127 -14.81 -5.85 -5.77
N HIS A 128 -14.29 -4.76 -6.35
CA HIS A 128 -13.10 -4.78 -7.17
C HIS A 128 -12.13 -3.74 -6.62
N TYR A 129 -10.88 -4.11 -6.34
CA TYR A 129 -9.91 -3.16 -5.82
C TYR A 129 -9.44 -2.24 -6.96
N LEU A 130 -10.10 -1.08 -7.08
CA LEU A 130 -9.77 -0.08 -8.10
C LEU A 130 -8.46 0.63 -7.73
N ASN A 131 -7.47 0.62 -8.64
CA ASN A 131 -6.14 1.12 -8.36
C ASN A 131 -6.04 2.65 -8.42
N ALA A 132 -5.89 3.27 -7.25
CA ALA A 132 -5.72 4.71 -7.08
C ALA A 132 -4.28 5.18 -7.37
N THR A 133 -3.29 4.29 -7.46
CA THR A 133 -1.87 4.64 -7.70
C THR A 133 -1.73 5.48 -8.97
N ALA A 134 -1.13 6.67 -8.83
CA ALA A 134 -0.94 7.64 -9.90
C ALA A 134 0.43 8.31 -9.80
N GLY A 135 0.79 9.10 -10.83
CA GLY A 135 2.08 9.79 -10.89
C GLY A 135 2.19 11.04 -9.99
N ASN A 136 1.07 11.53 -9.46
CA ASN A 136 1.01 12.62 -8.50
C ASN A 136 -0.22 12.47 -7.58
N CYS A 137 -0.22 13.22 -6.47
CA CYS A 137 -1.28 13.16 -5.46
C CYS A 137 -2.63 13.63 -6.00
N GLU A 138 -2.67 14.66 -6.85
CA GLU A 138 -3.92 15.20 -7.41
C GLU A 138 -4.65 14.16 -8.25
N GLU A 139 -3.93 13.45 -9.12
CA GLU A 139 -4.49 12.35 -9.91
C GLU A 139 -4.90 11.16 -9.05
N MET A 140 -4.12 10.84 -8.01
CA MET A 140 -4.52 9.80 -7.03
C MET A 140 -5.84 10.19 -6.35
N MET A 141 -5.96 11.44 -5.90
CA MET A 141 -7.17 11.94 -5.25
C MET A 141 -8.37 11.99 -6.19
N LYS A 142 -8.18 12.34 -7.46
CA LYS A 142 -9.26 12.28 -8.48
C LYS A 142 -9.78 10.87 -8.67
N ARG A 143 -8.90 9.86 -8.66
CA ARG A 143 -9.30 8.45 -8.82
C ARG A 143 -10.12 7.96 -7.64
N VAL A 144 -9.63 8.18 -6.41
CA VAL A 144 -10.36 7.73 -5.22
C VAL A 144 -11.68 8.48 -5.04
N ALA A 145 -11.74 9.77 -5.39
CA ALA A 145 -12.98 10.53 -5.41
C ALA A 145 -13.98 9.96 -6.42
N PHE A 146 -13.53 9.60 -7.62
CA PHE A 146 -14.41 8.96 -8.60
C PHE A 146 -14.87 7.55 -8.17
N ALA A 147 -13.99 6.75 -7.54
CA ALA A 147 -14.39 5.47 -6.96
C ALA A 147 -15.47 5.63 -5.90
N ARG A 148 -15.35 6.66 -5.04
CA ARG A 148 -16.39 7.04 -4.07
C ARG A 148 -17.70 7.44 -4.77
N GLU A 149 -17.64 8.25 -5.82
CA GLU A 149 -18.83 8.65 -6.60
C GLU A 149 -19.55 7.45 -7.22
N LEU A 150 -18.80 6.43 -7.65
CA LEU A 150 -19.36 5.17 -8.14
C LEU A 150 -19.94 4.28 -7.03
N GLY A 151 -19.73 4.61 -5.76
CA GLY A 151 -20.23 3.86 -4.60
C GLY A 151 -19.53 2.53 -4.33
N VAL A 152 -18.38 2.27 -4.94
CA VAL A 152 -17.67 1.00 -4.75
C VAL A 152 -17.10 0.89 -3.32
N PRO A 153 -16.97 -0.32 -2.75
CA PRO A 153 -16.60 -0.45 -1.34
C PRO A 153 -15.09 -0.36 -1.06
N ILE A 154 -14.24 -0.48 -2.08
CA ILE A 154 -12.80 -0.71 -1.91
C ILE A 154 -11.96 -0.14 -3.05
N VAL A 155 -10.79 0.40 -2.70
CA VAL A 155 -9.73 0.82 -3.62
C VAL A 155 -8.40 0.18 -3.21
N MET A 156 -7.40 0.20 -4.10
CA MET A 156 -6.03 -0.20 -3.78
C MET A 156 -4.99 0.87 -4.06
N HIS A 157 -3.84 0.75 -3.37
CA HIS A 157 -2.68 1.61 -3.56
C HIS A 157 -1.35 0.87 -3.35
N ASP A 158 -0.35 1.24 -4.16
CA ASP A 158 1.01 0.71 -4.10
C ASP A 158 1.87 1.56 -3.19
N TYR A 159 1.81 1.32 -1.88
CA TYR A 159 2.31 2.28 -0.88
C TYR A 159 3.82 2.57 -0.95
N LEU A 160 4.65 1.60 -1.35
CA LEU A 160 6.09 1.81 -1.46
C LEU A 160 6.47 2.64 -2.68
N ILE A 161 5.83 2.38 -3.83
CA ILE A 161 6.10 3.08 -5.08
C ILE A 161 5.43 4.46 -5.08
N GLY A 162 4.19 4.56 -4.59
CA GLY A 162 3.48 5.83 -4.43
C GLY A 162 4.01 6.67 -3.25
N GLY A 163 4.65 6.02 -2.28
CA GLY A 163 5.28 6.66 -1.12
C GLY A 163 4.36 6.78 0.10
N PHE A 164 4.98 6.76 1.29
CA PHE A 164 4.27 6.80 2.57
C PHE A 164 3.43 8.07 2.76
N THR A 165 3.88 9.23 2.28
CA THR A 165 3.11 10.49 2.39
C THR A 165 1.79 10.41 1.61
N ALA A 166 1.85 9.99 0.34
CA ALA A 166 0.65 9.81 -0.47
C ALA A 166 -0.28 8.75 0.14
N ASN A 167 0.29 7.64 0.62
CA ASN A 167 -0.47 6.57 1.25
C ASN A 167 -1.18 7.01 2.54
N THR A 168 -0.52 7.80 3.39
CA THR A 168 -1.12 8.32 4.62
C THR A 168 -2.28 9.27 4.31
N THR A 169 -2.10 10.18 3.35
CA THR A 169 -3.19 11.05 2.87
C THR A 169 -4.37 10.22 2.35
N LEU A 170 -4.10 9.20 1.55
CA LEU A 170 -5.13 8.30 1.04
C LEU A 170 -5.84 7.52 2.15
N ALA A 171 -5.10 7.05 3.17
CA ALA A 171 -5.68 6.35 4.31
C ALA A 171 -6.64 7.23 5.13
N HIS A 172 -6.28 8.50 5.35
CA HIS A 172 -7.19 9.47 5.98
C HIS A 172 -8.44 9.70 5.12
N TYR A 173 -8.27 9.91 3.81
CA TYR A 173 -9.41 10.07 2.91
C TYR A 173 -10.34 8.85 2.92
N CYS A 174 -9.79 7.64 2.85
CA CYS A 174 -10.56 6.40 2.89
C CYS A 174 -11.33 6.25 4.20
N ARG A 175 -10.72 6.59 5.34
CA ARG A 175 -11.39 6.61 6.65
C ARG A 175 -12.58 7.56 6.67
N ASP A 176 -12.40 8.78 6.17
CA ASP A 176 -13.42 9.82 6.23
C ASP A 176 -14.56 9.61 5.21
N ASN A 177 -14.32 8.81 4.16
CA ASN A 177 -15.27 8.57 3.07
C ASN A 177 -15.83 7.14 3.02
N GLY A 178 -15.53 6.30 4.02
CA GLY A 178 -16.09 4.94 4.12
C GLY A 178 -15.58 3.98 3.04
N LEU A 179 -14.35 4.16 2.56
CA LEU A 179 -13.71 3.28 1.59
C LEU A 179 -12.74 2.32 2.28
N LEU A 180 -12.80 1.04 1.93
CA LEU A 180 -11.73 0.11 2.27
C LEU A 180 -10.49 0.42 1.43
N LEU A 181 -9.30 0.28 2.04
CA LEU A 181 -8.02 0.54 1.40
C LEU A 181 -7.16 -0.73 1.41
N GLN A 182 -7.06 -1.39 0.26
CA GLN A 182 -6.15 -2.51 0.04
C GLN A 182 -4.74 -1.97 -0.25
N ILE A 183 -3.75 -2.42 0.51
CA ILE A 183 -2.35 -2.06 0.26
C ILE A 183 -1.66 -3.16 -0.52
N HIS A 184 -1.03 -2.79 -1.63
CA HIS A 184 -0.14 -3.67 -2.37
C HIS A 184 1.32 -3.25 -2.15
N HIS A 185 2.17 -4.23 -1.89
CA HIS A 185 3.56 -4.04 -1.49
C HIS A 185 4.55 -4.04 -2.67
N ALA A 186 4.15 -3.56 -3.85
CA ALA A 186 5.04 -3.49 -5.01
C ALA A 186 6.41 -2.89 -4.63
N MET A 187 7.52 -3.46 -5.14
CA MET A 187 8.90 -3.08 -4.81
C MET A 187 9.44 -3.57 -3.45
N HIS A 188 8.64 -4.22 -2.58
CA HIS A 188 9.12 -4.67 -1.27
C HIS A 188 10.34 -5.60 -1.35
N ALA A 189 10.35 -6.55 -2.30
CA ALA A 189 11.45 -7.49 -2.52
C ALA A 189 12.79 -6.82 -2.93
N VAL A 190 12.77 -5.57 -3.37
CA VAL A 190 14.00 -4.78 -3.60
C VAL A 190 14.67 -4.44 -2.26
N ILE A 191 13.87 -4.30 -1.20
CA ILE A 191 14.29 -3.83 0.12
C ILE A 191 14.43 -5.00 1.10
N ASP A 192 13.61 -6.05 0.98
CA ASP A 192 13.47 -7.08 2.05
C ASP A 192 13.96 -8.49 1.71
N ARG A 193 14.41 -8.72 0.46
CA ARG A 193 14.83 -10.05 0.00
C ARG A 193 16.10 -10.54 0.69
N GLN A 194 17.09 -9.66 0.87
CA GLN A 194 18.45 -10.05 1.22
C GLN A 194 18.68 -10.02 2.73
N LYS A 195 19.10 -11.17 3.28
CA LYS A 195 19.33 -11.34 4.73
C LYS A 195 20.49 -10.49 5.28
N ASN A 196 21.40 -10.05 4.43
CA ASN A 196 22.62 -9.32 4.79
C ASN A 196 22.48 -7.80 4.67
N ARG A 197 21.51 -7.30 3.91
CA ARG A 197 21.30 -5.87 3.69
C ARG A 197 19.87 -5.60 3.22
N GLY A 198 19.18 -4.69 3.90
CA GLY A 198 17.78 -4.38 3.60
C GLY A 198 16.96 -4.05 4.84
N LYS A 199 15.65 -4.09 4.71
CA LYS A 199 14.70 -4.03 5.85
C LYS A 199 13.84 -5.28 5.83
N ILE A 200 13.57 -5.87 6.99
CA ILE A 200 12.71 -7.05 7.09
C ILE A 200 11.24 -6.60 6.92
N MET A 201 10.46 -7.31 6.11
CA MET A 201 9.01 -7.18 6.08
C MET A 201 8.43 -7.93 7.27
N MET A 202 7.81 -7.19 8.19
CA MET A 202 7.08 -7.72 9.35
C MET A 202 5.59 -7.84 9.03
#